data_AF-A0A1V5NBX7-F1
#
_entry.id   AF-A0A1V5NBX7-F1
#
_cell.length_a   1.000
_cell.length_b   1.000
_cell.length_c   1.000
_cell.angle_alpha   90.00
_cell.angle_beta   90.00
_cell.angle_gamma   90.00
#
_symmetry.space_group_name_H-M   'P 1'
#
loop_
_entity.id
_entity.type
_entity.pdbx_description
1 polymer ?
#
loop_
_entity_poly.entity_id
_entity_poly.type
_entity_poly.pdbx_seq_one_letter_code
_entity_poly.pdbx_strand_id
1 'polypeptide(L)'
;MCLLPPFGRLAIIRIRDTKFDRLTSAAQKIAEQISGIISSCKFNIKMNGPADAAIARIQRYHRKQIILQTRNPVQLSELLSRFRKLKPPSSLVQIQVDVDPVNLL
;
A
#
# COMPACT_ATOMS: atom_id res chain seq x y z
N MET A 1 -26.87 -2.59 -5.84
CA MET A 1 -26.17 -1.84 -4.77
C MET A 1 -25.22 -2.81 -4.09
N CYS A 2 -23.92 -2.77 -4.40
CA CYS A 2 -22.98 -3.75 -3.86
C CYS A 2 -22.42 -3.26 -2.51
N LEU A 3 -22.84 -3.93 -1.45
CA LEU A 3 -22.28 -3.87 -0.10
C LEU A 3 -20.84 -4.40 -0.13
N LEU A 4 -19.85 -3.53 0.01
CA LEU A 4 -18.47 -3.95 0.26
C LEU A 4 -18.36 -4.44 1.72
N PRO A 5 -17.68 -5.58 1.96
CA PRO A 5 -17.68 -6.27 3.25
C PRO A 5 -17.00 -5.43 4.36
N PRO A 6 -17.45 -5.55 5.61
CA PRO A 6 -17.08 -4.64 6.70
C PRO A 6 -15.78 -5.04 7.41
N PHE A 7 -14.74 -5.49 6.69
CA PHE A 7 -13.45 -5.85 7.28
C PHE A 7 -12.31 -5.40 6.34
N GLY A 8 -11.53 -4.42 6.80
CA GLY A 8 -10.47 -3.76 6.05
C GLY A 8 -9.73 -2.74 6.91
N ARG A 9 -9.38 -3.13 8.16
CA ARG A 9 -8.71 -2.20 9.10
C ARG A 9 -7.21 -2.13 8.87
N LEU A 10 -6.68 -3.06 8.09
CA LEU A 10 -5.27 -3.14 7.78
C LEU A 10 -5.10 -3.40 6.28
N ALA A 11 -4.20 -2.69 5.63
CA ALA A 11 -3.76 -3.00 4.29
C ALA A 11 -2.24 -3.02 4.22
N ILE A 12 -1.70 -3.95 3.44
CA ILE A 12 -0.28 -4.10 3.20
C ILE A 12 -0.05 -3.92 1.72
N ILE A 13 0.73 -2.91 1.36
CA ILE A 13 1.15 -2.68 -0.01
C ILE A 13 2.54 -3.27 -0.17
N ARG A 14 2.64 -4.39 -0.88
CA ARG A 14 3.89 -5.07 -1.21
C ARG A 14 4.34 -4.62 -2.59
N ILE A 15 5.58 -4.17 -2.68
CA ILE A 15 6.18 -3.66 -3.90
C ILE A 15 7.40 -4.52 -4.18
N ARG A 16 7.49 -5.05 -5.40
CA ARG A 16 8.59 -5.91 -5.84
C ARG A 16 9.15 -5.41 -7.17
N ASP A 17 10.48 -5.32 -7.24
CA ASP A 17 11.20 -4.95 -8.46
C ASP A 17 12.59 -5.60 -8.46
N THR A 18 13.20 -5.71 -9.64
CA THR A 18 14.62 -6.06 -9.82
C THR A 18 15.55 -4.88 -9.54
N LYS A 19 15.09 -3.65 -9.76
CA LYS A 19 15.89 -2.42 -9.57
C LYS A 19 15.54 -1.72 -8.24
N PHE A 20 16.50 -1.66 -7.32
CA PHE A 20 16.35 -0.97 -6.03
C PHE A 20 15.95 0.51 -6.15
N ASP A 21 16.57 1.24 -7.09
CA ASP A 21 16.31 2.66 -7.30
C ASP A 21 14.86 2.93 -7.73
N ARG A 22 14.36 2.14 -8.69
CA ARG A 22 12.95 2.19 -9.13
C ARG A 22 12.00 1.78 -8.02
N LEU A 23 12.34 0.74 -7.27
CA LEU A 23 11.53 0.29 -6.14
C LEU A 23 11.38 1.38 -5.08
N THR A 24 12.49 2.02 -4.71
CA THR A 24 12.53 3.08 -3.69
C THR A 24 11.74 4.28 -4.17
N SER A 25 11.97 4.73 -5.40
CA SER A 25 11.19 5.81 -6.02
C SER A 25 9.69 5.50 -6.08
N ALA A 26 9.32 4.26 -6.45
CA ALA A 26 7.93 3.85 -6.53
C ALA A 26 7.28 3.78 -5.13
N ALA A 27 7.98 3.21 -4.14
CA ALA A 27 7.50 3.11 -2.78
C ALA A 27 7.30 4.50 -2.15
N GLN A 28 8.23 5.41 -2.40
CA GLN A 28 8.15 6.78 -1.91
C GLN A 28 6.98 7.53 -2.56
N LYS A 29 6.83 7.46 -3.89
CA LYS A 29 5.68 8.05 -4.60
C LYS A 29 4.35 7.52 -4.08
N ILE A 30 4.25 6.21 -3.83
CA ILE A 30 3.04 5.59 -3.27
C ILE A 30 2.77 6.13 -1.87
N ALA A 31 3.79 6.19 -1.01
CA ALA A 31 3.66 6.73 0.33
C ALA A 31 3.22 8.21 0.32
N GLU A 32 3.78 9.03 -0.57
CA GLU A 32 3.42 10.44 -0.74
C GLU A 32 1.99 10.62 -1.27
N GLN A 33 1.57 9.80 -2.24
CA GLN A 33 0.19 9.81 -2.75
C GLN A 33 -0.81 9.45 -1.64
N ILE A 34 -0.49 8.41 -0.86
CA ILE A 34 -1.31 7.96 0.27
C ILE A 34 -1.36 9.04 1.34
N SER A 35 -0.21 9.61 1.74
CA SER A 35 -0.17 10.68 2.74
C SER A 35 -0.94 11.91 2.27
N GLY A 36 -0.85 12.26 0.98
CA GLY A 36 -1.63 13.35 0.38
C GLY A 36 -3.13 13.12 0.49
N ILE A 37 -3.61 11.90 0.19
CA ILE A 37 -5.02 11.53 0.33
C ILE A 37 -5.44 11.55 1.80
N ILE A 38 -4.63 11.01 2.72
CA ILE A 38 -4.90 10.99 4.16
C ILE A 38 -5.06 12.40 4.70
N SER A 39 -4.12 13.30 4.37
CA SER A 39 -4.16 14.70 4.79
C SER A 39 -5.33 15.45 4.16
N SER A 40 -5.59 15.25 2.87
CA SER A 40 -6.68 15.91 2.14
C SER A 40 -8.05 15.51 2.68
N CYS A 41 -8.25 14.23 3.00
CA CYS A 41 -9.53 13.71 3.50
C CYS A 41 -9.61 13.65 5.04
N LYS A 42 -8.57 14.09 5.76
CA LYS A 42 -8.41 13.96 7.22
C LYS A 42 -8.72 12.54 7.74
N PHE A 43 -8.24 11.53 7.00
CA PHE A 43 -8.45 10.14 7.39
C PHE A 43 -7.61 9.78 8.61
N ASN A 44 -8.15 8.95 9.49
CA ASN A 44 -7.47 8.53 10.71
C ASN A 44 -6.70 7.22 10.47
N ILE A 45 -5.84 7.25 9.45
CA ILE A 45 -5.05 6.12 8.95
C ILE A 45 -3.60 6.31 9.41
N LYS A 46 -3.10 5.36 10.18
CA LYS A 46 -1.69 5.22 10.51
C LYS A 46 -0.97 4.55 9.36
N MET A 47 -0.08 5.28 8.71
CA MET A 47 0.85 4.72 7.74
C MET A 47 2.15 4.38 8.47
N ASN A 48 2.46 3.09 8.56
CA ASN A 48 3.80 2.64 8.91
C ASN A 48 4.58 2.64 7.59
N GLY A 49 5.59 3.50 7.53
CA GLY A 49 6.32 3.85 6.31
C GLY A 49 6.87 2.66 5.53
N PRO A 50 7.40 2.90 4.31
CA PRO A 50 7.99 1.86 3.49
C PRO A 50 9.14 1.20 4.23
N ALA A 51 8.86 0.10 4.90
CA ALA A 51 9.85 -0.64 5.63
C ALA A 51 10.72 -1.33 4.58
N ASP A 52 12.01 -0.97 4.59
CA ASP A 52 13.01 -1.80 3.95
C ASP A 52 12.96 -3.16 4.62
N ALA A 53 12.64 -4.19 3.85
CA ALA A 53 12.80 -5.55 4.33
C ALA A 53 14.31 -5.75 4.54
N ALA A 54 14.79 -5.58 5.78
CA ALA A 54 16.19 -5.68 6.18
C ALA A 54 16.80 -7.09 6.00
N ILE A 55 16.13 -7.97 5.25
CA ILE A 55 16.55 -9.34 5.02
C ILE A 55 16.70 -9.58 3.51
N ALA A 56 17.97 -9.66 3.14
CA ALA A 56 18.55 -10.55 2.15
C ALA A 56 18.52 -10.10 0.69
N ARG A 57 19.66 -9.57 0.22
CA ARG A 57 20.77 -10.33 -0.39
C ARG A 57 20.43 -11.67 -1.12
N ILE A 58 19.19 -11.94 -1.51
CA ILE A 58 18.81 -13.05 -2.40
C ILE A 58 18.79 -12.53 -3.84
N GLN A 59 20.01 -12.21 -4.27
CA GLN A 59 20.56 -12.15 -5.63
C GLN A 59 19.89 -11.42 -6.79
N ARG A 60 18.57 -11.12 -6.88
CA ARG A 60 18.01 -10.41 -8.07
C ARG A 60 16.76 -9.54 -7.87
N TYR A 61 16.10 -9.59 -6.71
CA TYR A 61 14.84 -8.86 -6.48
C TYR A 61 14.84 -8.14 -5.13
N HIS A 62 14.38 -6.89 -5.15
CA HIS A 62 14.14 -6.07 -3.97
C HIS A 62 12.63 -6.04 -3.67
N ARG A 63 12.29 -6.15 -2.39
CA ARG A 63 10.91 -6.05 -1.92
C ARG A 63 10.80 -5.01 -0.82
N LYS A 64 9.77 -4.17 -0.92
CA LYS A 64 9.37 -3.21 0.11
C LYS A 64 7.92 -3.46 0.46
N GLN A 65 7.55 -3.15 1.69
CA GLN A 65 6.15 -3.19 2.10
C GLN A 65 5.78 -1.95 2.90
N ILE A 66 4.58 -1.45 2.66
CA ILE A 66 3.98 -0.32 3.39
C ILE A 66 2.77 -0.88 4.11
N ILE A 67 2.68 -0.66 5.42
CA ILE A 67 1.56 -1.14 6.22
C ILE A 67 0.69 0.06 6.58
N LEU A 68 -0.58 -0.01 6.19
CA LEU A 68 -1.60 0.96 6.51
C LEU A 68 -2.53 0.37 7.54
N GLN A 69 -2.76 1.08 8.64
CA GLN A 69 -3.66 0.69 9.71
C GLN A 69 -4.69 1.79 9.89
N THR A 70 -5.97 1.45 9.89
CA THR A 70 -7.07 2.39 10.09
C THR A 70 -7.97 1.89 11.21
N ARG A 71 -8.59 2.83 11.93
CA ARG A 71 -9.72 2.49 12.80
C ARG A 71 -11.03 2.35 12.03
N ASN A 72 -11.13 2.98 10.85
CA ASN A 72 -12.33 3.02 10.04
C ASN A 72 -12.08 2.33 8.68
N PRO A 73 -12.67 1.15 8.42
CA PRO A 73 -12.48 0.42 7.16
C PRO A 73 -13.05 1.14 5.94
N VAL A 74 -14.08 1.99 6.14
CA VAL A 74 -14.67 2.80 5.06
C VAL A 74 -13.63 3.77 4.49
N GLN A 75 -12.85 4.40 5.36
CA GLN A 75 -11.78 5.33 4.95
C GLN A 75 -10.70 4.63 4.12
N LEU A 76 -10.35 3.39 4.47
CA LEU A 76 -9.36 2.61 3.74
C LEU A 76 -9.89 2.14 2.39
N SER A 77 -11.14 1.67 2.32
CA SER A 77 -11.78 1.35 1.04
C SER A 77 -11.87 2.58 0.12
N GLU A 78 -12.20 3.75 0.66
CA GLU A 78 -12.24 4.98 -0.12
C GLU A 78 -10.84 5.43 -0.57
N LEU A 79 -9.84 5.36 0.30
CA LEU A 79 -8.45 5.61 -0.05
C LEU A 79 -7.99 4.69 -1.18
N LEU A 80 -8.30 3.40 -1.11
CA LEU A 80 -7.95 2.43 -2.15
C LEU A 80 -8.69 2.68 -3.46
N SER A 81 -9.96 3.06 -3.40
CA SER A 81 -10.74 3.44 -4.58
C SER A 81 -10.11 4.65 -5.28
N ARG A 82 -9.70 5.68 -4.51
CA ARG A 82 -8.97 6.84 -5.03
C ARG A 82 -7.59 6.45 -5.56
N PHE A 83 -6.87 5.61 -4.84
CA PHE A 83 -5.54 5.12 -5.23
C PHE A 83 -5.60 4.28 -6.50
N ARG A 84 -6.60 3.42 -6.69
CA ARG A 84 -6.81 2.65 -7.93
C ARG A 84 -7.14 3.54 -9.12
N LYS A 85 -7.78 4.70 -8.90
CA LYS A 85 -8.01 5.70 -9.95
C LYS A 85 -6.74 6.47 -10.32
N LEU A 86 -5.74 6.52 -9.43
CA LEU A 86 -4.42 7.05 -9.76
C LEU A 86 -3.69 6.01 -10.62
N LYS A 87 -3.05 6.47 -11.70
CA LYS A 87 -2.22 5.60 -12.53
C LYS A 87 -1.11 4.98 -11.67
N PRO A 88 -0.83 3.67 -11.81
CA PRO A 88 0.30 3.06 -11.13
C PRO A 88 1.58 3.80 -11.54
N PRO A 89 2.49 4.09 -10.60
CA PRO A 89 3.69 4.89 -10.87
C PRO A 89 4.65 4.22 -11.86
N SER A 90 4.51 2.92 -12.13
CA SER A 90 5.30 2.19 -13.13
C SER A 90 4.64 0.86 -13.48
N SER A 91 4.48 0.54 -14.78
CA SER A 91 3.98 -0.76 -15.23
C SER A 91 4.97 -1.92 -15.04
N LEU A 92 6.25 -1.61 -14.78
CA LEU A 92 7.31 -2.61 -14.59
C LEU A 92 7.46 -3.06 -13.13
N VAL A 93 6.93 -2.27 -12.19
CA VAL A 93 6.99 -2.59 -10.75
C VAL A 93 5.76 -3.43 -10.40
N GLN A 94 5.97 -4.59 -9.78
CA GLN A 94 4.85 -5.36 -9.26
C GLN A 94 4.38 -4.76 -7.94
N ILE A 95 3.18 -4.18 -7.95
CA ILE A 95 2.51 -3.63 -6.77
C ILE A 95 1.36 -4.57 -6.41
N GLN A 96 1.44 -5.18 -5.24
CA GLN A 96 0.39 -5.98 -4.65
C GLN A 96 -0.19 -5.21 -3.47
N VAL A 97 -1.52 -5.09 -3.41
CA VAL A 97 -2.22 -4.44 -2.30
C VAL A 97 -3.07 -5.50 -1.63
N ASP A 98 -2.64 -5.96 -0.47
CA ASP A 98 -3.33 -6.93 0.36
C ASP A 98 -4.15 -6.19 1.42
N VAL A 99 -5.47 -6.18 1.24
CA VAL A 99 -6.40 -5.59 2.21
C VAL A 99 -6.91 -6.70 3.08
N ASP A 100 -6.66 -6.60 4.39
CA ASP A 100 -7.08 -7.57 5.40
C ASP A 100 -6.53 -9.01 5.16
N PRO A 101 -5.30 -9.33 5.58
CA PRO A 101 -4.80 -10.71 5.53
C PRO A 101 -5.47 -11.63 6.58
N VAL A 102 -6.57 -11.21 7.20
CA VAL A 102 -7.32 -12.02 8.16
C VAL A 102 -8.06 -13.10 7.38
N ASN A 103 -7.32 -14.18 7.15
CA ASN A 103 -7.74 -15.56 7.34
C ASN A 103 -9.24 -15.67 7.62
N LEU A 104 -10.03 -15.98 6.58
CA LEU A 104 -11.35 -16.57 6.73
C LEU A 104 -11.14 -17.93 7.41
N LEU A 105 -11.01 -17.93 8.73
CA LEU A 105 -11.16 -19.12 9.58
C LEU A 105 -12.56 -19.09 10.19
#